data_AF-A0A7S2G2T3-F1
#
_entry.id   AF-A0A7S2G2T3-F1
#
_cell.length_a   1.000
_cell.length_b   1.000
_cell.length_c   1.000
_cell.angle_alpha   90.00
_cell.angle_beta   90.00
_cell.angle_gamma   90.00
#
_symmetry.space_group_name_H-M   'P 1'
#
loop_
_entity.id
_entity.type
_entity.pdbx_description
1 polymer ?
#
loop_
_entity_poly.entity_id
_entity_poly.type
_entity_poly.pdbx_seq_one_letter_code
_entity_poly.pdbx_strand_id
1 'polypeptide(L)'
;DNVQERIAAYLTDLLGMGFSGVRIDAAKHMAPDDLVGIFTKLRRNMGGSLPDDFVAWLEVLLGGEKDLLMCDPDSGYNYGSYLEDGLAAAGFDQDDINKIKIWNSGYPKEPDAGYCTISPVRNAIQNDDADQQT
;
A
#
# COMPACT_ATOMS: atom_id res chain seq x y z
N ASP A 1 10.82 13.96 7.29
CA ASP A 1 10.65 13.43 8.67
C ASP A 1 9.36 13.86 9.38
N ASN A 2 9.01 15.14 9.49
CA ASN A 2 7.78 15.54 10.21
C ASN A 2 6.48 14.98 9.58
N VAL A 3 6.37 14.95 8.25
CA VAL A 3 5.13 14.53 7.57
C VAL A 3 4.83 13.04 7.77
N GLN A 4 5.81 12.16 7.54
CA GLN A 4 5.62 10.72 7.73
C GLN A 4 5.26 10.38 9.18
N GLU A 5 5.90 11.06 10.15
CA GLU A 5 5.61 10.90 11.58
C GLU A 5 4.17 11.36 11.90
N ARG A 6 3.74 12.50 11.35
CA ARG A 6 2.37 13.00 11.54
C ARG A 6 1.31 12.07 10.96
N ILE A 7 1.56 11.52 9.77
CA ILE A 7 0.65 10.54 9.15
C ILE A 7 0.60 9.27 10.02
N ALA A 8 1.75 8.73 10.43
CA ALA A 8 1.80 7.54 11.27
C ALA A 8 1.10 7.74 12.63
N ALA A 9 1.26 8.90 13.26
CA ALA A 9 0.56 9.26 14.50
C ALA A 9 -0.97 9.29 14.28
N TYR A 10 -1.43 9.92 13.19
CA TYR A 10 -2.86 9.93 12.85
C TYR A 10 -3.42 8.52 12.62
N LEU A 11 -2.70 7.66 11.90
CA LEU A 11 -3.09 6.26 11.72
C LEU A 11 -3.12 5.52 13.07
N THR A 12 -2.15 5.78 13.95
CA THR A 12 -2.11 5.19 15.30
C THR A 12 -3.35 5.58 16.10
N ASP A 13 -3.76 6.85 16.05
CA ASP A 13 -4.96 7.34 16.73
C ASP A 13 -6.23 6.64 16.20
N LEU A 14 -6.36 6.48 14.88
CA LEU A 14 -7.48 5.75 14.28
C LEU A 14 -7.55 4.30 14.76
N LEU A 15 -6.42 3.58 14.75
CA LEU A 15 -6.38 2.20 15.26
C LEU A 15 -6.72 2.16 16.76
N GLY A 16 -6.25 3.13 17.55
CA GLY A 16 -6.59 3.28 18.96
C GLY A 16 -8.08 3.52 19.24
N MET A 17 -8.81 4.07 18.27
CA MET A 17 -10.26 4.24 18.33
C MET A 17 -11.05 2.99 17.88
N GLY A 18 -10.36 1.92 17.44
CA GLY A 18 -10.97 0.65 17.05
C GLY A 18 -11.16 0.46 15.54
N PHE A 19 -10.50 1.26 14.70
CA PHE A 19 -10.43 0.96 13.26
C PHE A 19 -9.49 -0.22 13.00
N SER A 20 -9.88 -1.14 12.14
CA SER A 20 -9.05 -2.30 11.74
C SER A 20 -8.20 -2.03 10.49
N GLY A 21 -8.07 -0.77 10.05
CA GLY A 21 -7.39 -0.49 8.79
C GLY A 21 -7.74 0.83 8.16
N VAL A 22 -7.12 1.10 7.00
CA VAL A 22 -7.30 2.35 6.25
C VAL A 22 -7.26 2.12 4.73
N ARG A 23 -8.00 2.93 3.98
CA ARG A 23 -7.77 3.18 2.54
C ARG A 23 -6.92 4.43 2.41
N ILE A 24 -5.78 4.33 1.74
CA ILE A 24 -4.95 5.47 1.37
C ILE A 24 -5.33 5.87 -0.05
N ASP A 25 -6.09 6.95 -0.13
CA ASP A 25 -6.47 7.60 -1.39
C ASP A 25 -5.24 8.07 -2.15
N ALA A 26 -5.29 7.91 -3.47
CA ALA A 26 -4.28 8.34 -4.41
C ALA A 26 -2.83 8.00 -3.99
N ALA A 27 -2.63 6.81 -3.41
CA ALA A 27 -1.34 6.33 -2.93
C ALA A 27 -0.24 6.33 -4.01
N LYS A 28 -0.63 6.25 -5.29
CA LYS A 28 0.28 6.42 -6.45
C LYS A 28 1.04 7.76 -6.51
N HIS A 29 0.67 8.75 -5.69
CA HIS A 29 1.38 10.03 -5.64
C HIS A 29 2.34 10.13 -4.46
N MET A 30 2.47 9.06 -3.67
CA MET A 30 3.43 8.93 -2.58
C MET A 30 4.52 7.96 -3.00
N ALA A 31 5.79 8.35 -2.88
CA ALA A 31 6.88 7.45 -3.22
C ALA A 31 6.81 6.16 -2.39
N PRO A 32 7.14 4.98 -2.95
CA PRO A 32 7.18 3.74 -2.18
C PRO A 32 8.00 3.85 -0.89
N ASP A 33 9.15 4.54 -0.93
CA ASP A 33 9.99 4.78 0.24
C ASP A 33 9.30 5.61 1.34
N ASP A 34 8.45 6.57 0.95
CA ASP A 34 7.64 7.33 1.91
C ASP A 34 6.60 6.44 2.59
N LEU A 35 5.98 5.54 1.84
CA LEU A 35 5.05 4.54 2.38
C LEU A 35 5.76 3.58 3.34
N VAL A 36 6.93 3.05 2.98
CA VAL A 36 7.77 2.25 3.88
C VAL A 36 8.07 3.03 5.16
N GLY A 37 8.46 4.30 5.03
CA GLY A 37 8.76 5.18 6.14
C GLY A 37 7.57 5.44 7.07
N ILE A 38 6.35 5.57 6.53
CA ILE A 38 5.10 5.73 7.28
C ILE A 38 4.73 4.43 7.99
N PHE A 39 4.67 3.32 7.27
CA PHE A 39 4.30 2.02 7.86
C PHE A 39 5.31 1.60 8.93
N THR A 40 6.61 1.85 8.75
CA THR A 40 7.64 1.57 9.76
C THR A 40 7.37 2.33 11.05
N LYS A 41 6.97 3.60 10.96
CA LYS A 41 6.62 4.43 12.13
C LYS A 41 5.31 3.98 12.77
N LEU A 42 4.31 3.61 11.97
CA LEU A 42 3.06 3.04 12.47
C LEU A 42 3.34 1.74 13.24
N ARG A 43 4.08 0.80 12.64
CA ARG A 43 4.48 -0.46 13.26
C ARG A 43 5.24 -0.23 14.58
N ARG A 44 6.15 0.75 14.63
CA ARG A 44 6.82 1.16 15.87
C ARG A 44 5.81 1.62 16.92
N ASN A 45 4.85 2.47 16.55
CA ASN A 45 3.83 2.98 17.47
C ASN A 45 2.89 1.87 17.98
N MET A 46 2.69 0.81 17.18
CA MET A 46 1.88 -0.38 17.53
C MET A 46 2.66 -1.44 18.33
N GLY A 47 3.89 -1.15 18.77
CA GLY A 47 4.68 -2.08 19.60
C GLY A 47 5.58 -3.04 18.82
N GLY A 48 5.81 -2.79 17.53
CA GLY A 48 6.76 -3.54 16.71
C GLY A 48 6.14 -4.55 15.74
N SER A 49 4.81 -4.65 15.69
CA SER A 49 4.05 -5.40 14.68
C SER A 49 2.75 -4.68 14.37
N LEU A 50 2.18 -4.92 13.19
CA LEU A 50 0.83 -4.46 12.89
C LEU A 50 -0.19 -5.36 13.59
N PRO A 51 -1.34 -4.85 14.06
CA PRO A 51 -2.41 -5.68 14.63
C PRO A 51 -2.84 -6.81 13.69
N ASP A 52 -3.36 -7.90 14.25
CA ASP A 52 -3.75 -9.09 13.47
C ASP A 52 -4.89 -8.80 12.49
N ASP A 53 -5.82 -7.92 12.88
CA ASP A 53 -6.96 -7.50 12.06
C ASP A 53 -6.65 -6.29 11.16
N PHE A 54 -5.42 -5.75 11.22
CA PHE A 54 -5.04 -4.59 10.44
C PHE A 54 -5.00 -4.88 8.94
N VAL A 55 -5.60 -4.01 8.12
CA VAL A 55 -5.43 -4.01 6.66
C VAL A 55 -5.28 -2.59 6.12
N ALA A 56 -4.26 -2.35 5.29
CA ALA A 56 -4.14 -1.12 4.50
C ALA A 56 -4.49 -1.39 3.03
N TRP A 57 -5.21 -0.46 2.41
CA TRP A 57 -5.62 -0.53 1.00
C TRP A 57 -5.05 0.69 0.28
N LEU A 58 -4.02 0.49 -0.54
CA LEU A 58 -3.36 1.54 -1.31
C LEU A 58 -4.05 1.68 -2.67
N GLU A 59 -4.57 2.87 -2.99
CA GLU A 59 -5.08 3.18 -4.32
C GLU A 59 -3.94 3.54 -5.28
N VAL A 60 -3.66 2.66 -6.24
CA VAL A 60 -2.62 2.85 -7.26
C VAL A 60 -3.23 2.74 -8.66
N LEU A 61 -3.88 3.81 -9.13
CA LEU A 61 -4.47 3.85 -10.47
C LEU A 61 -3.38 3.99 -11.54
N LEU A 62 -3.30 2.99 -12.43
CA LEU A 62 -2.23 2.85 -13.42
C LEU A 62 -2.23 3.99 -14.44
N GLY A 63 -3.39 4.32 -15.01
CA GLY A 63 -3.51 5.45 -15.95
C GLY A 63 -2.56 5.38 -17.15
N GLY A 64 -2.21 4.17 -17.60
CA GLY A 64 -1.19 3.95 -18.64
C GLY A 64 0.27 3.89 -18.15
N GLU A 65 0.53 4.08 -16.86
CA GLU A 65 1.87 4.05 -16.24
C GLU A 65 2.18 2.68 -15.62
N LYS A 66 1.56 1.59 -16.11
CA LYS A 66 1.68 0.25 -15.53
C LYS A 66 3.13 -0.23 -15.38
N ASP A 67 4.00 0.11 -16.33
CA ASP A 67 5.40 -0.35 -16.30
C ASP A 67 6.14 0.33 -15.15
N LEU A 68 5.98 1.64 -14.98
CA LEU A 68 6.53 2.39 -13.86
C LEU A 68 5.99 1.88 -12.51
N LEU A 69 4.67 1.73 -12.38
CA LEU A 69 4.01 1.53 -11.09
C LEU A 69 3.96 0.05 -10.66
N MET A 70 3.96 -0.90 -11.60
CA MET A 70 3.72 -2.31 -11.29
C MET A 70 4.66 -3.29 -12.00
N CYS A 71 5.14 -3.03 -13.22
CA CYS A 71 5.80 -4.07 -14.01
C CYS A 71 7.34 -3.99 -14.06
N ASP A 72 7.93 -2.83 -13.87
CA ASP A 72 9.37 -2.62 -13.79
C ASP A 72 9.80 -2.45 -12.32
N PRO A 73 10.47 -3.44 -11.69
CA PRO A 73 10.98 -3.33 -10.32
C PRO A 73 12.01 -2.22 -10.13
N ASP A 74 12.76 -1.88 -11.19
CA ASP A 74 13.89 -0.95 -11.12
C ASP A 74 13.48 0.50 -11.41
N SER A 75 12.17 0.75 -11.57
CA SER A 75 11.62 2.07 -11.90
C SER A 75 11.81 3.11 -10.78
N GLY A 76 12.12 2.66 -9.56
CA GLY A 76 12.17 3.49 -8.35
C GLY A 76 10.80 3.93 -7.83
N TYR A 77 9.71 3.49 -8.47
CA TYR A 77 8.34 3.86 -8.13
C TYR A 77 7.36 2.67 -8.21
N ASN A 78 7.91 1.45 -8.16
CA ASN A 78 7.16 0.21 -8.25
C ASN A 78 6.48 -0.13 -6.91
N TYR A 79 5.18 -0.38 -6.94
CA TYR A 79 4.38 -0.70 -5.75
C TYR A 79 4.27 -2.21 -5.50
N GLY A 80 4.68 -3.05 -6.46
CA GLY A 80 4.72 -4.50 -6.28
C GLY A 80 5.96 -4.93 -5.50
N SER A 81 6.94 -5.49 -6.21
CA SER A 81 8.16 -6.04 -5.62
C SER A 81 9.05 -5.00 -4.94
N TYR A 82 9.20 -3.79 -5.49
CA TYR A 82 10.09 -2.79 -4.88
C TYR A 82 9.59 -2.31 -3.52
N LEU A 83 8.29 -2.01 -3.39
CA LEU A 83 7.67 -1.70 -2.10
C LEU A 83 7.73 -2.89 -1.14
N GLU A 84 7.52 -4.12 -1.63
CA GLU A 84 7.63 -5.35 -0.83
C GLU A 84 9.03 -5.50 -0.23
N ASP A 85 10.06 -5.38 -1.07
CA ASP A 85 11.46 -5.48 -0.69
C ASP A 85 11.84 -4.35 0.30
N GLY A 86 11.32 -3.14 0.09
CA GLY A 86 11.52 -2.01 1.00
C GLY A 86 10.92 -2.25 2.39
N LEU A 87 9.71 -2.83 2.46
CA LEU A 87 9.09 -3.23 3.72
C LEU A 87 9.87 -4.35 4.41
N ALA A 88 10.28 -5.37 3.66
CA ALA A 88 11.09 -6.47 4.18
C ALA A 88 12.44 -5.97 4.72
N ALA A 89 13.11 -5.07 4.00
CA ALA A 89 14.36 -4.43 4.44
C ALA A 89 14.17 -3.56 5.70
N ALA A 90 12.98 -2.99 5.90
CA ALA A 90 12.60 -2.30 7.14
C ALA A 90 12.24 -3.26 8.29
N GLY A 91 12.37 -4.56 8.08
CA GLY A 91 12.21 -5.61 9.10
C GLY A 91 10.77 -6.06 9.32
N PHE A 92 9.88 -5.84 8.35
CA PHE A 92 8.54 -6.42 8.35
C PHE A 92 8.63 -7.90 8.02
N ASP A 93 7.81 -8.72 8.68
CA ASP A 93 7.59 -10.09 8.25
C ASP A 93 6.57 -10.14 7.10
N GLN A 94 6.47 -11.31 6.46
CA GLN A 94 5.56 -11.47 5.32
C GLN A 94 4.10 -11.28 5.72
N ASP A 95 3.72 -11.59 6.97
CA ASP A 95 2.35 -11.45 7.44
C ASP A 95 1.96 -9.97 7.54
N ASP A 96 2.82 -9.12 8.10
CA ASP A 96 2.62 -7.67 8.11
C ASP A 96 2.65 -7.06 6.70
N ILE A 97 3.52 -7.56 5.81
CA ILE A 97 3.54 -7.13 4.39
C ILE A 97 2.23 -7.48 3.68
N ASN A 98 1.68 -8.67 3.95
CA ASN A 98 0.43 -9.14 3.36
C ASN A 98 -0.80 -8.34 3.80
N LYS A 99 -0.72 -7.67 4.96
CA LYS A 99 -1.74 -6.71 5.44
C LYS A 99 -1.74 -5.40 4.63
N ILE A 100 -0.65 -5.07 3.94
CA ILE A 100 -0.52 -3.87 3.09
C ILE A 100 -0.89 -4.27 1.65
N LYS A 101 -2.17 -4.08 1.32
CA LYS A 101 -2.76 -4.42 0.04
C LYS A 101 -2.77 -3.23 -0.91
N ILE A 102 -2.79 -3.52 -2.20
CA ILE A 102 -2.88 -2.55 -3.28
C ILE A 102 -4.13 -2.86 -4.08
N TRP A 103 -4.96 -1.85 -4.24
CA TRP A 103 -5.94 -1.81 -5.31
C TRP A 103 -5.34 -1.01 -6.46
N ASN A 104 -5.35 -1.58 -7.65
CA ASN A 104 -4.96 -0.88 -8.86
C ASN A 104 -6.09 -0.87 -9.89
N SER A 105 -6.06 0.08 -10.81
CA SER A 105 -7.04 0.18 -11.91
C SER A 105 -6.86 -0.89 -12.98
N GLY A 106 -6.03 -1.92 -12.75
CA GLY A 106 -5.93 -3.08 -13.62
C GLY A 106 -7.31 -3.70 -13.83
N TYR A 107 -8.11 -3.88 -12.79
CA TYR A 107 -9.51 -4.27 -12.97
C TYR A 107 -10.45 -3.07 -12.76
N PRO A 108 -11.45 -2.82 -13.64
CA PRO A 108 -11.75 -3.52 -14.89
C PRO A 108 -11.04 -2.94 -16.13
N LYS A 109 -10.27 -1.85 -16.01
CA LYS A 109 -9.80 -1.05 -17.17
C LYS A 109 -8.57 -1.63 -17.90
N GLU A 110 -7.64 -2.26 -17.19
CA GLU A 110 -6.37 -2.78 -17.71
C GLU A 110 -6.01 -4.17 -17.11
N PRO A 111 -6.84 -5.23 -17.30
CA PRO A 111 -6.80 -6.44 -16.46
C PRO A 111 -5.48 -7.22 -16.54
N ASP A 112 -4.79 -7.13 -17.67
CA ASP A 112 -3.48 -7.75 -17.89
C ASP A 112 -2.33 -7.01 -17.16
N ALA A 113 -2.58 -5.80 -16.64
CA ALA A 113 -1.59 -4.95 -16.00
C ALA A 113 -1.59 -5.04 -14.45
N GLY A 114 -2.64 -5.62 -13.86
CA GLY A 114 -2.88 -5.57 -12.41
C GLY A 114 -2.02 -6.48 -11.54
N TYR A 115 -1.25 -7.41 -12.14
CA TYR A 115 -0.56 -8.50 -11.43
C TYR A 115 0.93 -8.69 -11.81
N CYS A 116 1.58 -7.69 -12.43
CA CYS A 116 2.95 -7.86 -12.94
C CYS A 116 3.96 -8.37 -11.89
N THR A 117 4.21 -7.59 -10.83
CA THR A 117 5.16 -7.99 -9.76
C THR A 117 4.52 -8.14 -8.39
N ILE A 118 3.23 -7.83 -8.26
CA ILE A 118 2.50 -7.92 -6.99
C ILE A 118 2.00 -9.35 -6.73
N SER A 119 2.19 -9.83 -5.50
CA SER A 119 1.56 -11.06 -5.02
C SER A 119 0.02 -10.97 -5.06
N PRO A 120 -0.71 -12.00 -5.53
CA PRO A 120 -2.17 -12.02 -5.49
C PRO A 120 -2.76 -11.82 -4.08
N VAL A 121 -2.03 -12.18 -3.02
CA VAL A 121 -2.45 -11.99 -1.62
C VAL A 121 -2.56 -10.52 -1.26
N ARG A 122 -1.72 -9.68 -1.88
CA ARG A 122 -1.68 -8.23 -1.68
C ARG A 122 -2.55 -7.48 -2.67
N ASN A 123 -3.09 -8.13 -3.71
CA ASN A 123 -4.03 -7.49 -4.61
C ASN A 123 -5.42 -7.42 -3.96
N ALA A 124 -5.95 -6.20 -3.82
CA ALA A 124 -7.32 -5.96 -3.42
C ALA A 124 -8.18 -5.64 -4.64
N ILE A 125 -9.22 -6.44 -4.85
CA ILE A 125 -10.26 -6.16 -5.84
C ILE A 125 -11.24 -5.18 -5.20
N GLN A 126 -11.45 -4.02 -5.82
CA GLN A 126 -12.40 -3.06 -5.31
C GLN A 126 -13.84 -3.55 -5.48
N ASN A 127 -14.63 -3.31 -4.44
CA ASN A 127 -16.08 -3.36 -4.49
C ASN A 127 -16.56 -1.90 -4.49
N ASP A 128 -16.75 -1.33 -5.69
CA ASP A 128 -17.35 -0.01 -5.96
C ASP A 128 -16.48 1.24 -5.67
N ASP A 129 -16.00 1.93 -6.73
CA ASP A 129 -15.59 3.35 -6.69
C ASP A 129 -16.55 4.17 -7.55
N ALA A 130 -16.90 5.37 -7.07
CA ALA A 130 -17.69 6.32 -7.85
C ALA A 130 -16.93 6.86 -9.08
N ASP A 131 -15.60 6.88 -9.05
CA ASP A 131 -14.75 7.35 -10.16
C ASP A 131 -14.64 6.33 -11.32
N GLN A 132 -15.15 5.11 -11.13
CA GLN A 132 -15.24 4.07 -12.17
C GLN A 132 -16.65 3.92 -12.75
N GLN A 133 -17.65 4.69 -12.29
CA GLN A 133 -19.06 4.58 -12.71
C GLN A 133 -19.46 5.50 -13.88
N THR A 134 -18.52 6.14 -14.57
CA THR A 134 -18.82 6.99 -15.75
C THR A 134 -18.34 6.38 -17.06
#